data_AF-A0A2J6WCK5-F1
#
_entry.id   AF-A0A2J6WCK5-F1
#
_cell.length_a   1.000
_cell.length_b   1.000
_cell.length_c   1.000
_cell.angle_alpha   90.00
_cell.angle_beta   90.00
_cell.angle_gamma   90.00
#
_symmetry.space_group_name_H-M   'P 1'
#
loop_
_entity.id
_entity.type
_entity.pdbx_description
1 polymer ?
#
loop_
_entity_poly.entity_id
_entity_poly.type
_entity_poly.pdbx_seq_one_letter_code
_entity_poly.pdbx_strand_id
1 'polypeptide(L)'
;MTVTTLSNKQRIASIDILRGVIMLVMALDHVRDFLHHGAMFSDPTDLKTTTTAIFFTRFITHFCAPIFVFLSGVSAYLVSTRRTKSELSGFLIKRGIWLVFVEIILISFAFSLNPLFNSIALQVIWVIGISMIFLGLLVWLPVRLIGAIGILLIAGHDLITPIGATPNSTEDILLKLFFTARGTLFFLDRTHIVFDLYAILPWTGIMFLGYLFGTLYKSGYNPASR
;
A
#
# COMPACT_ATOMS: atom_id res chain seq x y z
N MET A 1 -4.67 -1.03 49.99
CA MET A 1 -4.67 -0.38 48.67
C MET A 1 -4.16 -1.37 47.65
N THR A 2 -5.07 -1.99 46.89
CA THR A 2 -4.72 -2.83 45.74
C THR A 2 -4.26 -1.93 44.61
N VAL A 3 -2.95 -1.92 44.36
CA VAL A 3 -2.36 -1.25 43.19
C VAL A 3 -2.78 -2.06 41.97
N THR A 4 -3.85 -1.61 41.29
CA THR A 4 -4.17 -2.05 39.94
C THR A 4 -3.05 -1.55 39.03
N THR A 5 -2.10 -2.42 38.72
CA THR A 5 -1.15 -2.18 37.64
C THR A 5 -1.97 -2.06 36.36
N LEU A 6 -2.15 -0.84 35.88
CA LEU A 6 -2.59 -0.58 34.51
C LEU A 6 -1.62 -1.34 33.61
N SER A 7 -2.04 -2.48 33.08
CA SER A 7 -1.33 -3.22 32.05
C SER A 7 -1.06 -2.25 30.91
N ASN A 8 0.13 -1.65 30.92
CA ASN A 8 0.56 -0.73 29.89
C ASN A 8 0.51 -1.54 28.59
N LYS A 9 -0.47 -1.25 27.72
CA LYS A 9 -0.69 -1.99 26.48
C LYS A 9 0.51 -1.75 25.58
N GLN A 10 1.56 -2.56 25.79
CA GLN A 10 2.86 -2.40 25.16
C GLN A 10 2.67 -2.38 23.63
N ARG A 11 3.19 -1.32 23.00
CA ARG A 11 3.35 -1.28 21.56
C ARG A 11 4.31 -2.40 21.17
N ILE A 12 4.06 -3.02 20.03
CA ILE A 12 4.89 -4.13 19.56
C ILE A 12 6.13 -3.53 18.90
N ALA A 13 7.22 -3.44 19.67
CA ALA A 13 8.44 -2.75 19.27
C ALA A 13 9.00 -3.26 17.93
N SER A 14 8.95 -4.57 17.68
CA SER A 14 9.42 -5.16 16.42
C SER A 14 8.66 -4.64 15.20
N ILE A 15 7.35 -4.44 15.30
CA ILE A 15 6.53 -3.88 14.22
C ILE A 15 6.89 -2.41 13.99
N ASP A 16 7.03 -1.64 15.07
CA ASP A 16 7.36 -0.21 14.97
C ASP A 16 8.77 -0.01 14.38
N ILE A 17 9.76 -0.82 14.80
CA ILE A 17 11.14 -0.80 14.24
C ILE A 17 11.13 -1.18 12.76
N LEU A 18 10.47 -2.29 12.39
CA LEU A 18 10.42 -2.76 11.01
C LEU A 18 9.80 -1.70 10.08
N ARG A 19 8.70 -1.06 10.50
CA ARG A 19 8.08 0.05 9.76
C ARG A 19 9.06 1.22 9.58
N GLY A 20 9.80 1.58 10.63
CA GLY A 20 10.81 2.65 10.58
C GLY A 20 11.92 2.37 9.58
N VAL A 21 12.50 1.16 9.63
CA VAL A 21 13.55 0.72 8.69
C VAL A 21 13.03 0.74 7.25
N ILE A 22 11.83 0.22 7.00
CA ILE A 22 11.24 0.20 5.67
C ILE A 22 11.01 1.61 5.13
N MET A 23 10.49 2.53 5.95
CA MET A 23 10.32 3.93 5.54
C MET A 23 11.65 4.59 5.18
N LEU A 24 12.72 4.32 5.95
CA LEU A 24 14.05 4.86 5.66
C LEU A 24 14.62 4.30 4.35
N VAL A 25 14.54 2.98 4.13
CA VAL A 25 15.02 2.34 2.90
C VAL A 25 14.21 2.81 1.68
N MET A 26 12.89 2.96 1.81
CA MET A 26 12.02 3.50 0.76
C MET A 26 12.36 4.95 0.42
N ALA A 27 12.68 5.79 1.41
CA ALA A 27 13.12 7.16 1.18
C ALA A 27 14.45 7.21 0.41
N LEU A 28 15.40 6.32 0.72
CA LEU A 28 16.65 6.21 -0.03
C LEU A 28 16.42 5.79 -1.49
N ASP A 29 15.45 4.89 -1.76
CA ASP A 29 15.06 4.52 -3.14
C ASP A 29 14.58 5.74 -3.92
N HIS A 30 13.71 6.56 -3.33
CA HIS A 30 13.24 7.78 -3.96
C HIS A 30 14.36 8.80 -4.18
N VAL A 31 15.28 8.97 -3.23
CA VAL A 31 16.44 9.87 -3.41
C VAL A 31 17.31 9.40 -4.59
N ARG A 32 17.50 8.09 -4.77
CA ARG A 32 18.19 7.54 -5.95
C ARG A 32 17.48 7.96 -7.24
N ASP A 33 16.15 7.83 -7.30
CA ASP A 33 15.39 8.18 -8.51
C ASP A 33 15.60 9.64 -8.93
N PHE A 34 15.78 10.57 -7.98
CA PHE A 34 16.02 11.98 -8.28
C PHE A 34 17.48 12.34 -8.56
N LEU A 35 18.45 11.70 -7.88
CA LEU A 35 19.85 12.12 -7.93
C LEU A 35 20.73 11.26 -8.85
N HIS A 36 20.35 10.02 -9.10
CA HIS A 36 21.13 9.14 -9.97
C HIS A 36 20.82 9.43 -11.43
N HIS A 37 21.84 9.82 -12.19
CA HIS A 37 21.69 10.22 -13.57
C HIS A 37 21.12 9.07 -14.42
N GLY A 38 20.00 9.32 -15.11
CA GLY A 38 19.32 8.30 -15.91
C GLY A 38 18.46 7.31 -15.13
N ALA A 39 18.37 7.37 -13.79
CA ALA A 39 17.53 6.45 -12.99
C ALA A 39 16.03 6.56 -13.29
N MET A 40 15.55 7.77 -13.63
CA MET A 40 14.15 7.98 -14.05
C MET A 40 13.82 7.35 -15.40
N PHE A 41 14.82 7.09 -16.24
CA PHE A 41 14.64 6.68 -17.64
C PHE A 41 15.17 5.28 -17.96
N SER A 42 15.91 4.68 -17.04
CA SER A 42 16.53 3.36 -17.20
C SER A 42 15.91 2.40 -16.19
N ASP A 43 15.49 1.21 -16.63
CA ASP A 43 14.96 0.19 -15.73
C ASP A 43 16.14 -0.41 -14.91
N PRO A 44 16.20 -0.19 -13.59
CA PRO A 44 17.28 -0.73 -12.75
C PRO A 44 17.27 -2.27 -12.69
N THR A 45 16.22 -2.92 -13.20
CA THR A 45 16.08 -4.38 -13.26
C THR A 45 16.39 -4.98 -14.64
N ASP A 46 16.64 -4.15 -15.66
CA ASP A 46 17.08 -4.64 -16.98
C ASP A 46 18.54 -5.11 -16.91
N LEU A 47 18.73 -6.43 -16.96
CA LEU A 47 20.04 -7.08 -16.89
C LEU A 47 20.99 -6.70 -18.04
N LYS A 48 20.47 -6.10 -19.12
CA LYS A 48 21.30 -5.65 -20.25
C LYS A 48 21.95 -4.30 -20.00
N THR A 49 21.36 -3.47 -19.14
CA THR A 49 21.74 -2.06 -18.96
C THR A 49 22.08 -1.71 -17.51
N THR A 50 21.66 -2.54 -16.55
CA THR A 50 21.91 -2.32 -15.12
C THR A 50 23.31 -2.76 -14.69
N THR A 51 23.72 -2.29 -13.51
CA THR A 51 24.90 -2.81 -12.79
C THR A 51 24.44 -3.62 -11.59
N THR A 52 25.27 -4.54 -11.12
CA THR A 52 24.96 -5.37 -9.94
C THR A 52 24.55 -4.54 -8.73
N ALA A 53 25.24 -3.42 -8.48
CA ALA A 53 24.93 -2.52 -7.37
C ALA A 53 23.52 -1.89 -7.52
N ILE A 54 23.21 -1.33 -8.70
CA ILE A 54 21.91 -0.68 -8.97
C ILE A 54 20.78 -1.70 -8.88
N PHE A 55 20.96 -2.88 -9.47
CA PHE A 55 20.00 -3.99 -9.37
C PHE A 55 19.68 -4.32 -7.91
N PHE A 56 20.70 -4.51 -7.07
CA PHE A 56 20.47 -4.85 -5.66
C PHE A 56 19.80 -3.72 -4.89
N THR A 57 20.07 -2.44 -5.21
CA THR A 57 19.31 -1.33 -4.59
C THR A 57 17.82 -1.45 -4.89
N ARG A 58 17.43 -1.69 -6.15
CA ARG A 58 16.03 -1.85 -6.52
C ARG A 58 15.42 -3.14 -5.98
N PHE A 59 16.16 -4.23 -6.02
CA PHE A 59 15.70 -5.53 -5.53
C PHE A 59 15.32 -5.46 -4.04
N ILE A 60 16.18 -4.86 -3.22
CA ILE A 60 15.91 -4.69 -1.78
C ILE A 60 14.69 -3.79 -1.56
N THR A 61 14.61 -2.66 -2.27
CA THR A 61 13.55 -1.66 -2.07
C THR A 61 12.21 -2.10 -2.65
N HIS A 62 12.19 -3.04 -3.60
CA HIS A 62 10.96 -3.61 -4.17
C HIS A 62 10.04 -4.21 -3.10
N PHE A 63 10.61 -4.78 -2.04
CA PHE A 63 9.85 -5.36 -0.93
C PHE A 63 9.34 -4.32 0.07
N CYS A 64 9.84 -3.07 0.03
CA CYS A 64 9.44 -2.05 0.98
C CYS A 64 7.95 -1.71 0.88
N ALA A 65 7.45 -1.47 -0.33
CA ALA A 65 6.05 -1.17 -0.56
C ALA A 65 5.10 -2.29 -0.07
N PRO A 66 5.23 -3.57 -0.50
CA PRO A 66 4.30 -4.62 -0.08
C PRO A 66 4.37 -4.88 1.43
N ILE A 67 5.56 -4.84 2.04
CA ILE A 67 5.67 -5.00 3.50
C ILE A 67 5.02 -3.82 4.23
N PHE A 68 5.18 -2.59 3.74
CA PHE A 68 4.57 -1.41 4.37
C PHE A 68 3.03 -1.45 4.33
N VAL A 69 2.45 -1.89 3.20
CA VAL A 69 1.00 -2.10 3.05
C VAL A 69 0.52 -3.24 3.96
N PHE A 70 1.25 -4.34 4.01
CA PHE A 70 0.96 -5.46 4.92
C PHE A 70 0.98 -5.05 6.39
N LEU A 71 2.02 -4.33 6.83
CA LEU A 71 2.14 -3.83 8.21
C LEU A 71 1.06 -2.78 8.55
N SER A 72 0.55 -2.06 7.56
CA SER A 72 -0.61 -1.18 7.74
C SER A 72 -1.87 -2.00 8.05
N GLY A 73 -2.07 -3.14 7.40
CA GLY A 73 -3.12 -4.11 7.74
C GLY A 73 -2.98 -4.68 9.15
N VAL A 74 -1.77 -5.13 9.51
CA VAL A 74 -1.48 -5.61 10.88
C VAL A 74 -1.81 -4.53 11.91
N SER A 75 -1.41 -3.29 11.64
CA SER A 75 -1.70 -2.14 12.52
C SER A 75 -3.20 -1.88 12.64
N ALA A 76 -3.97 -2.00 11.55
CA ALA A 76 -5.42 -1.87 11.58
C ALA A 76 -6.08 -2.93 12.48
N TYR A 77 -5.57 -4.17 12.48
CA TYR A 77 -6.05 -5.21 13.41
C TYR A 77 -5.70 -4.90 14.86
N LEU A 78 -4.47 -4.45 15.14
CA LEU A 78 -4.10 -4.07 16.52
C LEU A 78 -4.94 -2.89 17.05
N VAL A 79 -5.37 -1.98 16.17
CA VAL A 79 -6.33 -0.93 16.51
C VAL A 79 -7.73 -1.51 16.74
N SER A 80 -8.13 -2.55 15.99
CA SER A 80 -9.43 -3.21 16.17
C SER A 80 -9.60 -3.87 17.52
N THR A 81 -8.53 -4.27 18.19
CA THR A 81 -8.61 -4.84 19.55
C THR A 81 -8.94 -3.80 20.63
N ARG A 82 -9.02 -2.51 20.27
CA ARG A 82 -9.24 -1.38 21.20
C ARG A 82 -10.45 -0.52 20.83
N ARG A 83 -11.17 -0.87 19.76
CA ARG A 83 -12.29 -0.10 19.21
C ARG A 83 -13.45 -1.04 18.87
N THR A 84 -14.66 -0.52 18.90
CA THR A 84 -15.81 -1.21 18.28
C THR A 84 -15.65 -1.28 16.76
N LYS A 85 -16.39 -2.19 16.11
CA LYS A 85 -16.38 -2.29 14.63
C LYS A 85 -16.78 -0.98 13.94
N SER A 86 -17.79 -0.28 14.48
CA SER A 86 -18.25 1.00 13.95
C SER A 86 -17.17 2.09 14.05
N GLU A 87 -16.56 2.25 15.23
CA GLU A 87 -15.47 3.21 15.44
C GLU A 87 -14.25 2.91 14.55
N LEU A 88 -13.94 1.63 14.37
CA LEU A 88 -12.85 1.20 13.49
C LEU A 88 -13.15 1.48 12.02
N SER A 89 -14.35 1.15 11.56
CA SER A 89 -14.81 1.42 10.20
C SER A 89 -14.68 2.91 9.87
N GLY A 90 -15.26 3.77 10.71
CA GLY A 90 -15.18 5.22 10.53
C GLY A 90 -13.75 5.77 10.66
N PHE A 91 -12.92 5.20 11.54
CA PHE A 91 -11.51 5.57 11.66
C PHE A 91 -10.73 5.25 10.38
N LEU A 92 -10.87 4.05 9.83
CA LEU A 92 -10.16 3.61 8.64
C LEU A 92 -10.62 4.40 7.39
N ILE A 93 -11.92 4.60 7.21
CA ILE A 93 -12.45 5.34 6.07
C ILE A 93 -11.97 6.80 6.09
N LYS A 94 -12.10 7.50 7.23
CA LYS A 94 -11.63 8.89 7.34
C LYS A 94 -10.14 9.02 7.08
N ARG A 95 -9.35 8.11 7.63
CA ARG A 95 -7.90 8.09 7.41
C ARG A 95 -7.54 7.76 5.96
N GLY A 96 -8.26 6.82 5.35
CA GLY A 96 -8.06 6.43 3.96
C GLY A 96 -8.35 7.58 3.00
N ILE A 97 -9.47 8.27 3.18
CA ILE A 97 -9.83 9.48 2.42
C ILE A 97 -8.75 10.56 2.60
N TRP A 98 -8.29 10.77 3.83
CA TRP A 98 -7.21 11.72 4.10
C TRP A 98 -5.91 11.37 3.36
N LEU A 99 -5.51 10.10 3.33
CA LEU A 99 -4.32 9.66 2.60
C LEU A 99 -4.46 9.85 1.09
N VAL A 100 -5.63 9.54 0.53
CA VAL A 100 -5.94 9.79 -0.89
C VAL A 100 -5.84 11.28 -1.21
N PHE A 101 -6.41 12.14 -0.36
CA PHE A 101 -6.30 13.59 -0.51
C PHE A 101 -4.86 14.08 -0.45
N VAL A 102 -4.06 13.60 0.52
CA VAL A 102 -2.65 13.94 0.65
C VAL A 102 -1.86 13.54 -0.60
N GLU A 103 -2.13 12.36 -1.17
CA GLU A 103 -1.45 11.92 -2.38
C GLU A 103 -1.75 12.80 -3.59
N ILE A 104 -3.03 13.03 -3.85
CA ILE A 104 -3.48 13.79 -5.02
C ILE A 104 -3.05 15.26 -4.92
N ILE A 105 -3.08 15.84 -3.72
CA ILE A 105 -2.80 17.27 -3.54
C ILE A 105 -1.34 17.52 -3.17
N LEU A 106 -0.87 16.98 -2.04
CA LEU A 106 0.45 17.33 -1.51
C LEU A 106 1.56 16.60 -2.26
N ILE A 107 1.42 15.30 -2.48
CA ILE A 107 2.49 14.49 -3.10
C ILE A 107 2.60 14.78 -4.59
N SER A 108 1.49 14.84 -5.32
CA SER A 108 1.51 15.20 -6.74
C SER A 108 2.06 16.61 -6.98
N PHE A 109 1.73 17.57 -6.11
CA PHE A 109 2.34 18.91 -6.15
C PHE A 109 3.84 18.86 -5.81
N ALA A 110 4.26 18.13 -4.78
CA ALA A 110 5.67 18.04 -4.40
C ALA A 110 6.55 17.40 -5.48
N PHE A 111 6.03 16.42 -6.22
CA PHE A 111 6.75 15.75 -7.31
C PHE A 111 6.81 16.58 -8.60
N SER A 112 5.74 17.30 -8.94
CA SER A 112 5.66 18.09 -10.18
C SER A 112 6.08 19.55 -10.03
N LEU A 113 6.02 20.09 -8.81
CA LEU A 113 6.09 21.53 -8.49
C LEU A 113 5.19 22.41 -9.37
N ASN A 114 4.12 21.81 -9.91
CA ASN A 114 3.22 22.46 -10.84
C ASN A 114 1.85 22.68 -10.18
N PRO A 115 1.46 23.94 -9.91
CA PRO A 115 0.19 24.24 -9.26
C PRO A 115 -1.04 23.95 -10.13
N LEU A 116 -0.86 23.68 -11.43
CA LEU A 116 -1.93 23.32 -12.35
C LEU A 116 -2.26 21.83 -12.33
N PHE A 117 -1.51 21.00 -11.60
CA PHE A 117 -1.74 19.55 -11.48
C PHE A 117 -1.82 18.83 -12.83
N ASN A 118 -1.03 19.26 -13.82
CA ASN A 118 -0.90 18.59 -15.12
C ASN A 118 -0.42 17.13 -15.00
N SER A 119 0.19 16.76 -13.89
CA SER A 119 0.59 15.38 -13.61
C SER A 119 0.21 15.02 -12.18
N ILE A 120 -0.66 14.00 -12.05
CA ILE A 120 -1.06 13.44 -10.76
C ILE A 120 -0.36 12.10 -10.60
N ALA A 121 0.37 11.91 -9.50
CA ALA A 121 1.01 10.65 -9.18
C ALA A 121 0.15 9.88 -8.17
N LEU A 122 -0.15 8.61 -8.47
CA LEU A 122 -0.84 7.68 -7.57
C LEU A 122 0.15 6.59 -7.16
N GLN A 123 0.81 6.79 -6.02
CA GLN A 123 1.86 5.92 -5.49
C GLN A 123 1.32 5.07 -4.31
N VAL A 124 2.22 4.63 -3.43
CA VAL A 124 1.89 3.67 -2.37
C VAL A 124 0.90 4.25 -1.35
N ILE A 125 0.89 5.57 -1.14
CA ILE A 125 -0.03 6.22 -0.21
C ILE A 125 -1.47 6.18 -0.74
N TRP A 126 -1.66 6.37 -2.06
CA TRP A 126 -2.96 6.21 -2.73
C TRP A 126 -3.55 4.83 -2.43
N VAL A 127 -2.78 3.77 -2.72
CA VAL A 127 -3.31 2.42 -2.59
C VAL A 127 -3.53 2.02 -1.13
N ILE A 128 -2.72 2.51 -0.19
CA ILE A 128 -2.99 2.37 1.25
C ILE A 128 -4.30 3.06 1.63
N GLY A 129 -4.52 4.28 1.13
CA GLY A 129 -5.73 5.05 1.41
C GLY A 129 -6.98 4.31 0.96
N ILE A 130 -7.01 3.86 -0.29
CA ILE A 130 -8.14 3.10 -0.84
C ILE A 130 -8.31 1.75 -0.13
N SER A 131 -7.21 1.03 0.15
CA SER A 131 -7.25 -0.23 0.89
C SER A 131 -7.83 -0.07 2.30
N MET A 132 -7.53 1.04 2.98
CA MET A 132 -8.13 1.35 4.30
C MET A 132 -9.64 1.60 4.18
N ILE A 133 -10.09 2.25 3.11
CA ILE A 133 -11.53 2.45 2.86
C ILE A 133 -12.21 1.09 2.67
N PHE A 134 -11.68 0.23 1.80
CA PHE A 134 -12.23 -1.12 1.62
C PHE A 134 -12.21 -1.96 2.90
N LEU A 135 -11.11 -1.93 3.65
CA LEU A 135 -11.04 -2.63 4.93
C LEU A 135 -12.07 -2.07 5.93
N GLY A 136 -12.24 -0.75 5.98
CA GLY A 136 -13.23 -0.10 6.83
C GLY A 136 -14.66 -0.51 6.48
N LEU A 137 -14.97 -0.70 5.19
CA LEU A 137 -16.26 -1.20 4.72
C LEU A 137 -16.46 -2.69 5.02
N LEU A 138 -15.39 -3.49 4.98
CA LEU A 138 -15.46 -4.95 5.15
C LEU A 138 -15.21 -5.43 6.58
N VAL A 139 -14.89 -4.54 7.52
CA VAL A 139 -14.56 -4.90 8.92
C VAL A 139 -15.72 -5.56 9.69
N TRP A 140 -16.92 -5.52 9.13
CA TRP A 140 -18.10 -6.20 9.64
C TRP A 140 -18.02 -7.72 9.45
N LEU A 141 -17.32 -8.16 8.41
CA LEU A 141 -17.09 -9.57 8.10
C LEU A 141 -16.15 -10.26 9.11
N PRO A 142 -16.19 -11.59 9.22
CA PRO A 142 -15.21 -12.32 10.01
C PRO A 142 -13.81 -12.16 9.41
N VAL A 143 -12.80 -12.01 10.26
CA VAL A 143 -11.39 -11.76 9.86
C VAL A 143 -10.86 -12.82 8.89
N ARG A 144 -11.28 -14.08 9.04
CA ARG A 144 -10.92 -15.18 8.13
C ARG A 144 -11.43 -14.94 6.71
N LEU A 145 -12.63 -14.37 6.55
CA LEU A 145 -13.21 -14.07 5.24
C LEU A 145 -12.47 -12.88 4.59
N ILE A 146 -12.13 -11.84 5.38
CA ILE A 146 -11.29 -10.73 4.89
C ILE A 146 -9.96 -11.27 4.37
N GLY A 147 -9.30 -12.16 5.13
CA GLY A 147 -8.07 -12.81 4.70
C GLY A 147 -8.25 -13.68 3.45
N ALA A 148 -9.33 -14.46 3.34
CA ALA A 148 -9.63 -15.26 2.16
C ALA A 148 -9.86 -14.40 0.91
N ILE A 149 -10.56 -13.26 1.06
CA ILE A 149 -10.69 -12.26 -0.01
C ILE A 149 -9.31 -11.73 -0.39
N GLY A 150 -8.45 -11.44 0.59
CA GLY A 150 -7.08 -10.99 0.32
C GLY A 150 -6.25 -11.99 -0.49
N ILE A 151 -6.32 -13.28 -0.13
CA ILE A 151 -5.69 -14.37 -0.89
C ILE A 151 -6.26 -14.41 -2.31
N LEU A 152 -7.58 -14.35 -2.47
CA LEU A 152 -8.23 -14.40 -3.78
C LEU A 152 -7.82 -13.22 -4.66
N LEU A 153 -7.72 -12.02 -4.10
CA LEU A 153 -7.28 -10.83 -4.85
C LEU A 153 -5.82 -10.98 -5.33
N ILE A 154 -4.93 -11.51 -4.49
CA ILE A 154 -3.52 -11.71 -4.87
C ILE A 154 -3.37 -12.87 -5.84
N ALA A 155 -3.98 -14.02 -5.60
CA ALA A 155 -3.85 -15.19 -6.47
C ALA A 155 -4.63 -15.03 -7.79
N GLY A 156 -5.72 -14.27 -7.77
CA GLY A 156 -6.63 -14.10 -8.90
C GLY A 156 -6.32 -12.92 -9.80
N HIS A 157 -5.49 -11.95 -9.39
CA HIS A 157 -5.27 -10.75 -10.20
C HIS A 157 -4.67 -11.03 -11.58
N ASP A 158 -3.75 -12.01 -11.68
CA ASP A 158 -3.13 -12.39 -12.95
C ASP A 158 -4.10 -13.09 -13.92
N LEU A 159 -5.21 -13.65 -13.41
CA LEU A 159 -6.25 -14.27 -14.26
C LEU A 159 -7.05 -13.22 -15.05
N ILE A 160 -7.00 -11.96 -14.61
CA ILE A 160 -7.72 -10.84 -15.22
C ILE A 160 -6.86 -10.16 -16.29
N THR A 161 -5.53 -10.29 -16.21
CA THR A 161 -4.57 -9.72 -17.17
C THR A 161 -4.84 -10.09 -18.64
N PRO A 162 -5.25 -11.32 -19.00
CA PRO A 162 -5.55 -11.69 -20.38
C PRO A 162 -6.88 -11.12 -20.92
N ILE A 163 -7.72 -10.54 -20.06
CA ILE A 163 -8.99 -9.94 -20.49
C ILE A 163 -8.67 -8.67 -21.26
N GLY A 164 -8.66 -8.79 -22.58
CA GLY A 164 -8.45 -7.66 -23.48
C GLY A 164 -9.66 -6.73 -23.44
N ALA A 165 -9.39 -5.44 -23.23
CA ALA A 165 -10.35 -4.37 -23.42
C ALA A 165 -9.87 -3.46 -24.55
N THR A 166 -10.80 -2.78 -25.22
CA THR A 166 -10.45 -1.78 -26.24
C THR A 166 -9.58 -0.68 -25.59
N PRO A 167 -8.40 -0.37 -26.12
CA PRO A 167 -7.50 0.63 -25.51
C PRO A 167 -8.21 1.97 -25.28
N ASN A 168 -7.99 2.58 -24.11
CA ASN A 168 -8.59 3.85 -23.68
C ASN A 168 -10.12 3.85 -23.55
N SER A 169 -10.77 2.69 -23.62
CA SER A 169 -12.18 2.57 -23.22
C SER A 169 -12.33 2.67 -21.70
N THR A 170 -13.54 2.96 -21.23
CA THR A 170 -13.85 2.96 -19.79
C THR A 170 -13.50 1.62 -19.14
N GLU A 171 -13.74 0.51 -19.84
CA GLU A 171 -13.43 -0.84 -19.36
C GLU A 171 -11.93 -1.05 -19.19
N ASP A 172 -11.11 -0.62 -20.17
CA ASP A 172 -9.65 -0.68 -20.10
C ASP A 172 -9.11 0.16 -18.93
N ILE A 173 -9.65 1.36 -18.72
CA ILE A 173 -9.27 2.23 -17.61
C ILE A 173 -9.58 1.57 -16.26
N LEU A 174 -10.78 1.02 -16.10
CA LEU A 174 -11.19 0.35 -14.87
C LEU A 174 -10.36 -0.91 -14.62
N LEU A 175 -10.11 -1.72 -15.66
CA LEU A 175 -9.31 -2.94 -15.55
C LEU A 175 -7.88 -2.60 -15.11
N LYS A 176 -7.27 -1.57 -15.71
CA LYS A 176 -5.96 -1.07 -15.29
C LYS A 176 -5.97 -0.59 -13.85
N LEU A 177 -6.84 0.35 -13.52
CA LEU A 177 -6.90 0.97 -12.19
C LEU A 177 -7.10 -0.06 -11.07
N PHE A 178 -7.97 -1.04 -11.28
CA PHE A 178 -8.30 -2.02 -10.23
C PHE A 178 -7.38 -3.22 -10.20
N PHE A 179 -6.85 -3.70 -11.34
CA PHE A 179 -6.19 -5.01 -11.40
C PHE A 179 -4.77 -4.99 -11.99
N THR A 180 -4.51 -4.20 -13.03
CA THR A 180 -3.28 -4.38 -13.84
C THR A 180 -2.33 -3.18 -13.87
N ALA A 181 -2.63 -2.08 -13.18
CA ALA A 181 -1.75 -0.91 -13.13
C ALA A 181 -0.35 -1.25 -12.58
N ARG A 182 0.66 -0.92 -13.37
CA ARG A 182 2.09 -1.14 -13.09
C ARG A 182 2.89 0.01 -13.70
N GLY A 183 2.81 1.20 -13.08
CA GLY A 183 3.37 2.42 -13.68
C GLY A 183 2.63 2.81 -14.95
N THR A 184 1.29 2.74 -14.90
CA THR A 184 0.42 3.02 -16.04
C THR A 184 0.13 4.51 -16.16
N LEU A 185 0.14 5.04 -17.39
CA LEU A 185 -0.24 6.41 -17.69
C LEU A 185 -1.67 6.47 -18.23
N PHE A 186 -2.50 7.29 -17.60
CA PHE A 186 -3.82 7.65 -18.09
C PHE A 186 -3.80 9.10 -18.58
N PHE A 187 -4.19 9.31 -19.84
CA PHE A 187 -4.27 10.64 -20.43
C PHE A 187 -5.70 11.15 -20.29
N LEU A 188 -5.89 12.19 -19.47
CA LEU A 188 -7.21 12.81 -19.29
C LEU A 188 -7.49 13.77 -20.45
N ASP A 189 -6.47 14.52 -20.86
CA ASP A 189 -6.47 15.39 -22.02
C ASP A 189 -5.04 15.55 -22.57
N ARG A 190 -4.81 16.55 -23.44
CA ARG A 190 -3.49 16.80 -24.05
C ARG A 190 -2.42 17.28 -23.07
N THR A 191 -2.83 17.76 -21.90
CA THR A 191 -2.01 18.44 -20.89
C THR A 191 -2.06 17.79 -19.51
N HIS A 192 -3.03 16.90 -19.25
CA HIS A 192 -3.22 16.25 -17.95
C HIS A 192 -3.02 14.74 -18.04
N ILE A 193 -2.11 14.25 -17.21
CA ILE A 193 -1.82 12.83 -17.06
C ILE A 193 -1.99 12.38 -15.61
N VAL A 194 -2.46 11.16 -15.43
CA VAL A 194 -2.45 10.45 -14.15
C VAL A 194 -1.48 9.28 -14.29
N PHE A 195 -0.48 9.23 -13.41
CA PHE A 195 0.51 8.17 -13.36
C PHE A 195 0.21 7.25 -12.18
N ASP A 196 -0.32 6.07 -12.46
CA ASP A 196 -0.70 5.07 -11.46
C ASP A 196 0.35 3.96 -11.34
N LEU A 197 1.06 3.95 -10.21
CA LEU A 197 2.10 2.97 -9.97
C LEU A 197 1.55 1.63 -9.46
N TYR A 198 0.36 1.61 -8.86
CA TYR A 198 -0.11 0.47 -8.07
C TYR A 198 -1.61 0.20 -8.22
N ALA A 199 -1.95 -0.92 -8.88
CA ALA A 199 -3.32 -1.40 -9.00
C ALA A 199 -4.03 -1.54 -7.64
N ILE A 200 -5.29 -1.14 -7.56
CA ILE A 200 -5.96 -1.01 -6.26
C ILE A 200 -6.16 -2.37 -5.55
N LEU A 201 -6.71 -3.37 -6.25
CA LEU A 201 -7.20 -4.60 -5.61
C LEU A 201 -6.10 -5.58 -5.20
N PRO A 202 -5.04 -5.85 -6.00
CA PRO A 202 -3.95 -6.73 -5.57
C PRO A 202 -3.30 -6.24 -4.26
N TRP A 203 -3.09 -4.93 -4.17
CA TRP A 203 -2.52 -4.26 -3.00
C TRP A 203 -3.49 -4.19 -1.81
N THR A 204 -4.79 -4.03 -2.07
CA THR A 204 -5.83 -4.21 -1.05
C THR A 204 -5.77 -5.62 -0.46
N GLY A 205 -5.52 -6.62 -1.29
CA GLY A 205 -5.32 -8.00 -0.84
C GLY A 205 -4.16 -8.15 0.13
N ILE A 206 -3.05 -7.46 -0.11
CA ILE A 206 -1.88 -7.45 0.80
C ILE A 206 -2.26 -6.84 2.16
N MET A 207 -3.02 -5.74 2.19
CA MET A 207 -3.51 -5.15 3.44
C MET A 207 -4.45 -6.11 4.19
N PHE A 208 -5.33 -6.82 3.48
CA PHE A 208 -6.25 -7.78 4.08
C PHE A 208 -5.53 -8.98 4.69
N LEU A 209 -4.50 -9.48 4.02
CA LEU A 209 -3.59 -10.48 4.60
C LEU A 209 -2.91 -9.95 5.86
N GLY A 210 -2.42 -8.71 5.83
CA GLY A 210 -1.86 -8.05 7.00
C GLY A 210 -2.86 -7.99 8.16
N TYR A 211 -4.11 -7.63 7.87
CA TYR A 211 -5.19 -7.61 8.85
C TYR A 211 -5.47 -8.99 9.47
N LEU A 212 -5.47 -10.05 8.65
CA LEU A 212 -5.57 -11.43 9.13
C LEU A 212 -4.37 -11.80 10.03
N PHE A 213 -3.14 -11.53 9.58
CA PHE A 213 -1.92 -11.85 10.34
C PHE A 213 -1.82 -11.08 11.65
N GLY A 214 -2.46 -9.91 11.76
CA GLY A 214 -2.62 -9.21 13.03
C GLY A 214 -3.20 -10.08 14.14
N THR A 215 -4.01 -11.09 13.82
CA THR A 215 -4.58 -12.03 14.80
C THR A 215 -3.52 -12.80 15.59
N LEU A 216 -2.35 -13.05 15.01
CA LEU A 216 -1.22 -13.75 15.64
C LEU A 216 -0.58 -12.93 16.76
N TYR A 217 -0.81 -11.61 16.77
CA TYR A 217 -0.30 -10.69 17.78
C TYR A 217 -1.28 -10.44 18.94
N LYS A 218 -2.41 -11.17 18.98
CA LYS A 218 -3.34 -11.11 20.13
C LYS A 218 -2.67 -11.69 21.38
N SER A 219 -2.90 -11.04 22.53
CA SER A 219 -2.27 -11.32 23.84
C SER A 219 -2.48 -12.73 24.44
N GLY A 220 -3.07 -13.68 23.71
CA GLY A 220 -3.25 -15.07 24.13
C GLY A 220 -2.37 -16.09 23.38
N TYR A 221 -1.48 -15.62 22.51
CA TYR A 221 -0.56 -16.50 21.76
C TYR A 221 0.76 -16.63 22.53
N ASN A 222 1.20 -17.87 22.81
CA ASN A 222 2.42 -18.13 23.55
C ASN A 222 3.62 -17.50 22.79
N PRO A 223 4.43 -16.63 23.41
CA PRO A 223 5.62 -16.07 22.76
C PRO A 223 6.61 -17.15 22.27
N ALA A 224 6.61 -18.34 22.88
CA ALA A 224 7.45 -19.47 22.50
C ALA A 224 7.02 -20.20 21.21
N SER A 225 5.86 -19.87 20.65
CA SER A 225 5.37 -20.41 19.37
C SER A 225 5.44 -19.39 18.23
N ARG A 226 6.30 -18.36 18.36
CA ARG A 226 6.58 -17.34 17.34
C ARG A 226 7.89 -17.62 16.63
#